data_AF-A0A658BPT3-F1
#
_entry.id   AF-A0A658BPT3-F1
#
_cell.length_a   1.000
_cell.length_b   1.000
_cell.length_c   1.000
_cell.angle_alpha   90.00
_cell.angle_beta   90.00
_cell.angle_gamma   90.00
#
_symmetry.space_group_name_H-M   'P 1'
#
loop_
_entity.id
_entity.type
_entity.pdbx_description
1 polymer ?
#
loop_
_entity_poly.entity_id
_entity_poly.type
_entity_poly.pdbx_seq_one_letter_code
_entity_poly.pdbx_strand_id
1 'polypeptide(L)'
;MSNITIKTGGTYSNGNFHGHWEVRQVLARGIPCEEESAIECVKYKVLVGARRRRSFVCSSEEFSRWARYEVTRDENSWFKIESS
;
A
#
# COMPACT_ATOMS: atom_id res chain seq x y z
N MET A 1 -10.91 12.13 8.46
CA MET A 1 -9.78 11.30 7.99
C MET A 1 -10.37 9.95 7.62
N SER A 2 -10.21 9.49 6.38
CA SER A 2 -10.74 8.20 5.97
C SER A 2 -9.92 7.11 6.67
N ASN A 3 -10.51 6.40 7.64
CA ASN A 3 -9.92 5.23 8.27
C ASN A 3 -9.95 4.07 7.28
N ILE A 4 -8.96 4.03 6.38
CA ILE A 4 -8.86 2.95 5.41
C ILE A 4 -8.28 1.73 6.11
N THR A 5 -9.08 0.65 6.16
CA THR A 5 -8.60 -0.64 6.63
C THR A 5 -7.66 -1.25 5.58
N ILE A 6 -6.39 -1.39 5.92
CA ILE A 6 -5.40 -2.04 5.06
C ILE A 6 -5.66 -3.54 5.02
N LYS A 7 -5.76 -4.14 3.83
CA LYS A 7 -6.10 -5.56 3.61
C LYS A 7 -5.04 -6.24 2.76
N THR A 8 -4.77 -7.51 3.02
CA THR A 8 -3.93 -8.34 2.16
C THR A 8 -4.56 -8.46 0.78
N GLY A 9 -3.76 -8.32 -0.28
CA GLY A 9 -4.22 -8.27 -1.67
C GLY A 9 -4.70 -6.90 -2.14
N GLY A 10 -5.07 -6.02 -1.21
CA GLY A 10 -5.55 -4.67 -1.50
C GLY A 10 -4.48 -3.77 -2.13
N THR A 11 -4.91 -2.84 -2.97
CA THR A 11 -4.06 -1.85 -3.62
C THR A 11 -4.37 -0.45 -3.13
N TYR A 12 -3.33 0.31 -2.80
CA TYR A 12 -3.45 1.62 -2.17
C TYR A 12 -2.57 2.64 -2.88
N SER A 13 -3.04 3.89 -2.90
CA SER A 13 -2.30 5.02 -3.45
C SER A 13 -2.00 6.05 -2.37
N ASN A 14 -0.84 6.70 -2.48
CA ASN A 14 -0.48 7.86 -1.65
C ASN A 14 -1.25 9.14 -1.97
N GLY A 15 -2.01 9.18 -3.07
CA GLY A 15 -2.78 10.37 -3.47
C GLY A 15 -1.94 11.54 -3.97
N ASN A 16 -0.63 11.34 -4.19
CA ASN A 16 0.24 12.33 -4.81
C ASN A 16 0.02 12.37 -6.33
N PHE A 17 0.55 13.42 -6.97
CA PHE A 17 0.47 13.62 -8.42
C PHE A 17 1.84 13.43 -9.10
N HIS A 18 1.82 13.22 -10.42
CA HIS A 18 3.02 13.15 -11.28
C HIS A 18 4.05 12.10 -10.80
N GLY A 19 5.33 12.45 -10.76
CA GLY A 19 6.45 11.54 -10.45
C GLY A 19 6.47 11.01 -9.02
N HIS A 20 5.66 11.57 -8.13
CA HIS A 20 5.53 11.12 -6.74
C HIS A 20 4.32 10.22 -6.52
N TRP A 21 3.47 10.05 -7.53
CA TRP A 21 2.34 9.15 -7.45
C TRP A 21 2.83 7.70 -7.41
N GLU A 22 2.39 6.97 -6.39
CA GLU A 22 2.77 5.59 -6.19
C GLU A 22 1.56 4.75 -5.79
N VAL A 23 1.48 3.54 -6.34
CA VAL A 23 0.48 2.53 -6.00
C VAL A 23 1.20 1.31 -5.45
N ARG A 24 0.80 0.88 -4.25
CA ARG A 24 1.35 -0.28 -3.55
C ARG A 24 0.26 -1.34 -3.38
N GLN A 25 0.58 -2.58 -3.70
CA GLN A 25 -0.23 -3.74 -3.36
C GLN A 25 0.30 -4.39 -2.09
N VAL A 26 -0.58 -4.67 -1.14
CA VAL A 26 -0.23 -5.42 0.06
C VAL A 26 -0.13 -6.90 -0.27
N LEU A 27 1.04 -7.48 -0.05
CA LEU A 27 1.30 -8.91 -0.25
C LEU A 27 1.06 -9.73 1.02
N ALA A 28 1.43 -9.17 2.18
CA ALA A 28 1.24 -9.81 3.49
C ALA A 28 1.16 -8.75 4.59
N ARG A 29 0.50 -9.10 5.69
CA ARG A 29 0.35 -8.29 6.91
C ARG A 29 0.67 -9.16 8.12
N GLY A 30 0.97 -8.54 9.26
CA GLY A 30 1.27 -9.28 10.50
C GLY A 30 2.54 -10.13 10.39
N ILE A 31 3.44 -9.77 9.47
CA ILE A 31 4.75 -10.43 9.37
C ILE A 31 5.71 -9.73 10.34
N PRO A 32 6.65 -10.45 10.96
CA PRO A 32 7.67 -9.82 11.78
C PRO A 32 8.54 -8.89 10.90
N CYS A 33 8.81 -7.67 11.38
CA CYS A 33 9.67 -6.73 10.66
C CYS A 33 11.11 -7.25 10.52
N GLU A 34 11.58 -7.98 11.53
CA GLU A 34 12.87 -8.65 11.63
C GLU A 34 12.65 -9.97 12.38
N GLU A 35 13.53 -10.97 12.22
CA GLU A 35 13.34 -12.34 12.78
C GLU A 35 12.97 -12.37 14.27
N GLU A 36 13.39 -11.37 15.05
CA GLU A 36 13.18 -11.29 16.49
C GLU A 36 12.31 -10.09 16.92
N SER A 37 11.67 -9.40 15.98
CA SER A 37 10.85 -8.22 16.26
C SER A 37 9.40 -8.59 16.57
N ALA A 38 8.89 -8.08 17.69
CA ALA A 38 7.46 -8.13 18.01
C ALA A 38 6.61 -7.12 17.19
N ILE A 39 7.25 -6.30 16.34
CA ILE A 39 6.55 -5.30 15.53
C ILE A 39 5.97 -5.96 14.29
N GLU A 40 4.67 -5.80 14.10
CA GLU A 40 3.97 -6.28 12.92
C GLU A 40 4.14 -5.34 11.72
N CYS A 41 4.71 -5.91 10.67
CA CYS A 41 4.98 -5.25 9.41
C CYS A 41 4.02 -5.66 8.29
N VAL A 42 4.01 -4.83 7.25
CA VAL A 42 3.31 -5.02 6.00
C VAL A 42 4.33 -5.20 4.89
N LYS A 43 4.26 -6.33 4.19
CA LYS A 43 4.99 -6.54 2.94
C LYS A 43 4.15 -6.04 1.79
N TYR A 44 4.72 -5.20 0.94
CA TYR A 44 4.03 -4.65 -0.21
C TYR A 44 4.89 -4.67 -1.47
N LYS A 45 4.23 -4.58 -2.63
CA LYS A 45 4.84 -4.45 -3.95
C LYS A 45 4.42 -3.14 -4.58
N VAL A 46 5.36 -2.41 -5.16
CA VAL A 46 5.07 -1.18 -5.90
C VAL A 46 4.61 -1.53 -7.32
N LEU A 47 3.37 -1.19 -7.65
CA LEU A 47 2.77 -1.44 -8.96
C LEU A 47 2.93 -0.25 -9.92
N VAL A 48 2.87 0.97 -9.39
CA VAL A 48 3.06 2.24 -10.11
C VAL A 48 3.95 3.14 -9.28
N GLY A 49 4.83 3.92 -9.92
CA GLY A 49 5.75 4.87 -9.26
C GLY A 49 7.22 4.59 -9.59
N ALA A 50 8.12 5.43 -9.08
CA ALA A 50 9.55 5.35 -9.37
C ALA A 50 10.20 4.02 -8.96
N ARG A 51 9.61 3.33 -7.97
CA ARG A 51 10.11 2.04 -7.45
C ARG A 51 9.34 0.82 -7.99
N ARG A 52 8.65 0.98 -9.13
CA ARG A 52 7.81 -0.07 -9.74
C ARG A 52 8.53 -1.42 -9.86
N ARG A 53 7.76 -2.50 -9.64
CA ARG A 53 8.18 -3.92 -9.62
C ARG A 53 9.07 -4.32 -8.43
N ARG A 54 9.40 -3.41 -7.51
CA ARG A 54 10.11 -3.74 -6.27
C ARG A 54 9.14 -4.04 -5.13
N SER A 55 9.59 -4.83 -4.17
CA SER A 55 8.87 -5.16 -2.95
C SER A 55 9.64 -4.64 -1.74
N PHE A 56 8.89 -4.23 -0.73
CA PHE A 56 9.45 -3.67 0.50
C PHE A 56 8.62 -4.12 1.69
N VAL A 57 9.17 -3.90 2.88
CA VAL A 57 8.53 -4.12 4.17
C VAL A 57 8.55 -2.80 4.92
N CYS A 58 7.46 -2.43 5.57
CA CYS A 58 7.39 -1.33 6.51
C CYS A 58 6.40 -1.64 7.62
N SER A 59 6.41 -0.89 8.71
CA SER A 59 5.43 -1.08 9.78
C SER A 59 4.01 -0.83 9.28
N SER A 60 3.04 -1.44 9.95
CA SER A 60 1.61 -1.23 9.64
C SER A 60 1.20 0.24 9.79
N GLU A 61 1.80 0.96 10.75
CA GLU A 61 1.53 2.38 10.97
C GLU A 61 2.08 3.25 9.83
N GLU A 62 3.33 3.02 9.41
CA GLU A 62 3.93 3.74 8.27
C GLU A 62 3.12 3.52 6.99
N PHE A 63 2.68 2.28 6.75
CA PHE A 63 1.85 1.99 5.58
C PHE A 63 0.52 2.74 5.64
N SER A 64 -0.11 2.76 6.81
CA SER A 64 -1.40 3.43 7.02
C SER A 64 -1.30 4.95 6.89
N ARG A 65 -0.19 5.55 7.33
CA ARG A 65 0.09 6.99 7.13
C ARG A 65 0.38 7.32 5.66
N TRP A 66 1.02 6.42 4.93
CA TRP A 66 1.30 6.57 3.51
C TRP A 66 0.05 6.39 2.63
N ALA A 67 -0.81 5.43 2.96
CA ALA A 67 -1.98 5.06 2.17
C ALA A 67 -3.10 6.10 2.31
N ARG A 68 -3.42 6.80 1.22
CA ARG A 68 -4.47 7.82 1.19
C ARG A 68 -5.81 7.32 0.67
N TYR A 69 -5.77 6.42 -0.31
CA TYR A 69 -6.97 5.83 -0.92
C TYR A 69 -6.73 4.35 -1.22
N GLU A 70 -7.75 3.52 -1.03
CA GLU A 70 -7.80 2.22 -1.69
C GLU A 70 -8.13 2.45 -3.17
N VAL A 71 -7.43 1.76 -4.06
CA VAL A 71 -7.60 1.89 -5.50
C VAL A 71 -7.75 0.50 -6.11
N THR A 72 -8.52 0.38 -7.18
CA THR A 72 -8.57 -0.81 -8.03
C THR A 72 -8.02 -0.48 -9.41
N ARG A 73 -7.53 -1.51 -10.11
CA ARG A 73 -7.07 -1.36 -11.49
C ARG A 73 -8.13 -1.93 -12.43
N ASP A 74 -8.55 -1.11 -13.39
CA ASP A 74 -9.39 -1.53 -14.50
C ASP A 74 -8.63 -1.29 -15.80
N GLU A 75 -8.38 -2.38 -16.53
CA GLU A 75 -7.49 -2.51 -17.69
C GLU A 75 -6.15 -1.77 -17.53
N ASN A 76 -6.12 -0.47 -17.85
CA ASN A 76 -4.94 0.39 -17.79
C ASN A 76 -5.02 1.55 -16.78
N SER A 77 -6.16 1.73 -16.12
CA SER A 77 -6.46 2.88 -15.27
C SER A 77 -6.63 2.49 -13.81
N TRP A 78 -6.31 3.42 -12.90
CA TRP A 78 -6.46 3.24 -11.46
C TRP A 78 -7.60 4.11 -10.96
N PHE A 79 -8.58 3.49 -10.29
CA PHE A 79 -9.76 4.14 -9.77
C PHE A 79 -9.79 4.03 -8.26
N LYS A 80 -10.20 5.10 -7.58
CA LYS A 80 -10.43 5.05 -6.13
C LYS A 80 -11.64 4.17 -5.87
N ILE A 81 -11.53 3.28 -4.88
CA ILE A 81 -12.69 2.57 -4.35
C ILE A 81 -13.35 3.55 -3.37
N GLU A 82 -14.52 4.06 -3.73
CA GLU A 82 -15.36 4.75 -2.74
C GLU A 82 -15.90 3.68 -1.78
N SER A 83 -15.54 3.79 -0.51
CA SER A 83 -16.19 3.01 0.53
C SER A 83 -17.59 3.60 0.71
N SER A 84 -18.60 2.95 0.13
CA SER A 84 -20.02 3.25 0.33
C SER A 84 -20.46 3.10 1.78
#